data_AF-A0A0D0DKW6-F1
#
_entry.id   AF-A0A0D0DKW6-F1
#
_cell.length_a   1.000
_cell.length_b   1.000
_cell.length_c   1.000
_cell.angle_alpha   90.00
_cell.angle_beta   90.00
_cell.angle_gamma   90.00
#
_symmetry.space_group_name_H-M   'P 1'
#
loop_
_entity.id
_entity.type
_entity.pdbx_description
1 polymer ?
#
loop_
_entity_poly.entity_id
_entity_poly.type
_entity_poly.pdbx_seq_one_letter_code
_entity_poly.pdbx_strand_id
1 'polypeptide(L)' 'SPSLTACSICLGRFHHNVIYCNTTQTWDKAHPTFAERRHAALYTKSGQLLCCKWQKDEGCSD' A
#
# COMPACT_ATOMS: atom_id res chain seq x y z
N SER A 1 -20.34 7.29 -7.94
CA SER A 1 -18.92 7.13 -8.30
C SER A 1 -18.33 5.97 -7.52
N PRO A 2 -17.62 5.01 -8.14
CA PRO A 2 -16.93 3.98 -7.38
C PRO A 2 -15.95 4.66 -6.42
N SER A 3 -16.02 4.31 -5.15
CA SER A 3 -15.08 4.81 -4.15
C SER A 3 -13.70 4.25 -4.47
N LEU A 4 -12.75 5.11 -4.83
CA LEU A 4 -11.34 4.71 -4.95
C LEU A 4 -10.89 4.12 -3.61
N THR A 5 -10.43 2.87 -3.62
CA THR A 5 -9.80 2.23 -2.46
C THR A 5 -8.58 3.04 -2.05
N ALA A 6 -8.41 3.24 -0.75
CA ALA A 6 -7.23 3.90 -0.22
C ALA A 6 -6.01 2.98 -0.39
N CYS A 7 -4.89 3.54 -0.82
CA CYS A 7 -3.64 2.81 -0.85
C CYS A 7 -3.10 2.61 0.58
N SER A 8 -2.80 1.39 0.98
CA SER A 8 -2.29 1.08 2.32
C SER A 8 -0.86 1.57 2.59
N ILE A 9 -0.16 2.07 1.57
CA ILE A 9 1.18 2.66 1.70
C ILE A 9 1.06 4.18 1.86
N CYS A 10 0.47 4.87 0.88
CA CYS A 10 0.41 6.33 0.86
C CYS A 10 -0.80 6.93 1.59
N LEU A 11 -1.79 6.10 1.95
CA LEU A 11 -3.10 6.51 2.50
C LEU A 11 -3.92 7.42 1.57
N GLY A 12 -3.49 7.57 0.32
CA GLY A 12 -4.15 8.39 -0.69
C GLY A 12 -5.32 7.68 -1.36
N ARG A 13 -6.33 8.47 -1.74
CA ARG A 13 -7.54 8.04 -2.46
C ARG A 13 -7.56 8.58 -3.90
N PHE A 14 -6.41 8.53 -4.57
CA PHE A 14 -6.22 8.99 -5.94
C PHE A 14 -5.75 7.86 -6.84
N HIS A 15 -5.96 8.02 -8.15
CA HIS A 15 -5.63 6.99 -9.13
C HIS A 15 -4.12 6.77 -9.23
N HIS A 16 -3.66 5.58 -8.83
CA HIS A 16 -2.30 5.09 -9.05
C HIS A 16 -2.27 3.57 -8.92
N ASN A 17 -1.19 2.95 -9.37
CA ASN A 17 -1.01 1.51 -9.22
C ASN A 17 -0.62 1.15 -7.78
N VAL A 18 -1.60 0.71 -6.98
CA VAL A 18 -1.44 0.38 -5.56
C VAL A 18 -0.48 -0.80 -5.34
N ILE A 19 -0.48 -1.78 -6.25
CA ILE A 19 0.38 -2.96 -6.21
C ILE A 19 1.86 -2.57 -6.27
N TYR A 20 2.19 -1.54 -7.05
CA TYR A 20 3.55 -1.04 -7.21
C TYR A 20 3.84 0.25 -6.43
N CYS A 21 2.95 0.66 -5.52
CA CYS A 21 3.17 1.87 -4.72
C CYS A 21 4.43 1.71 -3.85
N ASN A 22 5.34 2.67 -3.92
CA ASN A 22 6.61 2.68 -3.22
C ASN A 22 6.94 4.05 -2.59
N THR A 23 5.93 4.91 -2.42
CA THR A 23 6.14 6.22 -1.78
C THR A 23 6.65 6.05 -0.35
N THR A 24 7.43 7.03 0.08
CA THR A 24 7.97 7.12 1.43
C THR A 24 7.22 8.12 2.30
N GLN A 25 6.27 8.86 1.73
CA GLN A 25 5.41 9.81 2.43
C GLN A 25 3.92 9.54 2.21
N THR A 26 3.10 9.99 3.17
CA THR A 26 1.63 10.05 3.05
C THR A 26 1.20 10.96 1.89
N TRP A 27 -0.04 10.81 1.44
CA TRP A 27 -0.60 11.53 0.29
C TRP A 27 -0.52 13.06 0.39
N ASP A 28 -0.54 13.59 1.62
CA ASP A 28 -0.42 15.01 1.96
C ASP A 28 1.03 15.45 2.23
N LYS A 29 1.99 14.51 2.16
CA LYS A 29 3.41 14.71 2.48
C LYS A 29 3.68 15.13 3.93
N ALA A 30 2.70 15.01 4.82
CA ALA A 30 2.83 15.43 6.22
C ALA A 30 3.67 14.44 7.04
N HIS A 31 3.64 13.15 6.69
CA HIS A 31 4.28 12.09 7.46
C HIS A 31 5.00 11.08 6.57
N PRO A 32 6.07 10.43 7.06
CA PRO A 32 6.59 9.21 6.46
C PRO A 32 5.52 8.11 6.45
N THR A 33 5.53 7.25 5.43
CA THR A 33 4.65 6.08 5.39
C THR A 33 4.99 5.09 6.51
N PHE A 34 3.97 4.58 7.19
CA PHE A 34 4.13 3.53 8.20
C PHE A 34 4.48 2.17 7.58
N ALA A 35 3.87 1.86 6.44
CA ALA A 35 4.05 0.60 5.73
C ALA A 35 4.86 0.79 4.45
N GLU A 36 5.51 -0.28 4.00
CA GLU A 36 6.18 -0.36 2.72
C GLU A 36 5.94 -1.73 2.07
N ARG A 37 5.99 -1.74 0.74
CA ARG A 37 5.98 -2.98 -0.01
C ARG A 37 7.39 -3.55 -0.12
N ARG A 38 7.51 -4.85 0.14
CA ARG A 38 8.69 -5.67 -0.19
C ARG A 38 8.21 -6.86 -1.01
N HIS A 39 8.52 -6.87 -2.31
CA HIS A 39 7.99 -7.84 -3.27
C HIS A 39 6.45 -7.92 -3.25
N ALA A 40 5.87 -9.09 -2.95
CA ALA A 40 4.43 -9.34 -2.87
C ALA A 40 3.88 -9.23 -1.43
N ALA A 41 4.64 -8.64 -0.52
CA ALA A 41 4.29 -8.53 0.89
C ALA A 41 4.35 -7.07 1.37
N LEU A 42 3.50 -6.77 2.35
CA LEU A 42 3.43 -5.48 3.03
C LEU A 42 4.08 -5.62 4.41
N TYR A 43 4.99 -4.71 4.72
CA TYR A 43 5.70 -4.65 6.00
C TYR A 43 5.52 -3.28 6.63
N THR A 44 5.67 -3.18 7.94
CA THR A 44 5.97 -1.92 8.60
C THR A 44 7.40 -1.48 8.24
N LYS A 45 7.69 -0.18 8.37
CA LYS A 45 9.07 0.33 8.26
C LYS A 45 10.01 -0.27 9.31
N SER A 46 9.50 -0.73 10.45
CA SER A 46 10.27 -1.46 11.47
C SER A 46 10.53 -2.94 11.11
N GLY A 47 10.01 -3.43 9.98
CA GLY A 47 10.25 -4.79 9.50
C GLY A 47 9.23 -5.83 9.95
N GLN A 48 8.16 -5.45 10.64
CA GLN A 48 7.07 -6.35 11.00
C GLN A 48 6.21 -6.65 9.75
N LEU A 49 5.90 -7.92 9.52
CA LEU A 49 5.02 -8.33 8.42
C LEU A 49 3.57 -7.95 8.72
N LEU A 50 2.93 -7.22 7.80
CA LEU A 50 1.51 -6.87 7.87
C LEU A 50 0.65 -7.78 6.99
N CYS A 51 1.13 -8.12 5.79
CA CYS A 51 0.42 -9.00 4.86
C CYS A 51 1.41 -9.73 3.97
N CYS A 52 1.35 -11.08 3.95
CA CYS A 52 2.23 -11.92 3.13
C CYS A 52 1.79 -12.07 1.67
N LYS A 53 0.53 -11.76 1.36
CA LYS A 53 -0.09 -11.86 0.03
C LYS A 53 -0.71 -10.51 -0.33
N TRP A 54 0.09 -9.45 -0.22
CA TRP A 54 -0.38 -8.09 -0.48
C TRP A 54 -0.76 -7.93 -1.95
N GLN A 55 -2.05 -7.61 -2.19
CA GLN A 55 -2.63 -7.22 -3.48
C GLN A 55 -1.97 -7.96 -4.67
N LYS A 56 -2.30 -9.25 -4.84
CA LYS A 56 -1.90 -9.99 -6.04
C LYS A 56 -2.46 -9.28 -7.28
N ASP A 57 -1.75 -9.37 -8.41
CA ASP A 57 -2.27 -8.92 -9.71
C ASP A 57 -3.62 -9.58 -10.05
N GLU A 58 -3.87 -10.79 -9.54
CA GLU A 58 -5.10 -11.57 -9.71
C GLU A 58 -6.21 -11.24 -8.68
N GLY A 59 -5.93 -10.39 -7.69
CA GLY A 59 -6.78 -10.22 -6.51
C GLY A 59 -6.67 -11.37 -5.50
N CYS A 60 -7.41 -11.28 -4.39
CA CYS A 60 -7.53 -12.40 -3.46
C CYS A 60 -8.63 -13.35 -3.95
N SER A 61 -8.29 -14.63 -4.12
CA SER A 61 -9.29 -15.71 -4.14
C SER A 61 -9.58 -16.06 -2.69
N ASP A 62 -10.83 -15.91 -2.25
CA ASP A 62 -11.27 -16.35 -0.92
C ASP A 62 -11.03 -17.86 -0.71
#